data_AF-A0A1F4D6G8-F1
#
_entry.id   AF-A0A1F4D6G8-F1
#
_cell.length_a   1.000
_cell.length_b   1.000
_cell.length_c   1.000
_cell.angle_alpha   90.00
_cell.angle_beta   90.00
_cell.angle_gamma   90.00
#
_symmetry.space_group_name_H-M   'P 1'
#
loop_
_entity.id
_entity.type
_entity.pdbx_description
1 polymer ?
#
loop_
_entity_poly.entity_id
_entity_poly.type
_entity_poly.pdbx_seq_one_letter_code
_entity_poly.pdbx_strand_id
1 'polypeptide(L)'
;MVKGLLHPQDAVFAADCGADGVVVSNHGGRNLDSAISPIEVLPEVVDAVGKRITVIVDSGFRRGSDVVKALALGAHAVFIGRATLYGTGAGGEAGAARAIGLLREEIDRVMALLGCRSVAELNRDYLAVPGPLRDFAPDNSTAKPRLRAAEI
;
A
#
# COMPACT_ATOMS: atom_id res chain seq x y z
N MET A 1 -10.08 -15.21 2.10
CA MET A 1 -8.92 -14.37 1.73
C MET A 1 -7.76 -15.24 1.24
N VAL A 2 -7.12 -14.88 0.11
CA VAL A 2 -5.96 -15.61 -0.47
C VAL A 2 -4.70 -14.75 -0.34
N LYS A 3 -3.58 -15.30 0.16
CA LYS A 3 -2.33 -14.55 0.38
C LYS A 3 -1.19 -15.14 -0.44
N GLY A 4 -0.34 -14.26 -0.98
CA GLY A 4 0.87 -14.65 -1.71
C GLY A 4 0.76 -14.43 -3.21
N LEU A 5 -0.22 -13.64 -3.65
CA LEU A 5 -0.42 -13.35 -5.07
C LEU A 5 0.56 -12.26 -5.50
N LEU A 6 1.20 -12.47 -6.65
CA LEU A 6 2.10 -11.52 -7.29
C LEU A 6 1.71 -11.21 -8.73
N HIS A 7 0.70 -11.89 -9.27
CA HIS A 7 0.20 -11.67 -10.63
C HIS A 7 -1.27 -11.22 -10.61
N PRO A 8 -1.67 -10.20 -11.38
CA PRO A 8 -3.04 -9.69 -11.39
C PRO A 8 -4.10 -10.74 -11.76
N GLN A 9 -3.79 -11.64 -12.69
CA GLN A 9 -4.73 -12.69 -13.11
C GLN A 9 -5.06 -13.67 -11.98
N ASP A 10 -4.11 -13.93 -11.07
CA ASP A 10 -4.38 -14.81 -9.93
C ASP A 10 -5.35 -14.14 -8.94
N ALA A 11 -5.31 -12.81 -8.83
CA ALA A 11 -6.23 -12.06 -7.99
C ALA A 11 -7.65 -12.05 -8.60
N VAL A 12 -7.76 -11.93 -9.92
CA VAL A 12 -9.03 -12.11 -10.65
C VAL A 12 -9.58 -13.51 -10.42
N PHE A 13 -8.75 -14.54 -10.59
CA PHE A 13 -9.15 -15.92 -10.38
C PHE A 13 -9.60 -16.17 -8.92
N ALA A 14 -8.88 -15.62 -7.94
CA ALA A 14 -9.29 -15.71 -6.54
C ALA A 14 -10.67 -15.07 -6.29
N ALA A 15 -10.95 -13.92 -6.91
CA ALA A 15 -12.26 -13.28 -6.84
C ALA A 15 -13.35 -14.16 -7.49
N ASP A 16 -13.06 -14.75 -8.65
CA ASP A 16 -14.00 -15.63 -9.37
C ASP A 16 -14.29 -16.92 -8.61
N CYS A 17 -13.34 -17.40 -7.80
CA CYS A 17 -13.53 -18.50 -6.85
C CYS A 17 -14.27 -18.08 -5.56
N GLY A 18 -14.70 -16.83 -5.42
CA GLY A 18 -15.48 -16.35 -4.28
C GLY A 18 -14.65 -15.89 -3.07
N ALA A 19 -13.37 -15.53 -3.24
CA ALA A 19 -12.60 -14.93 -2.16
C ALA A 19 -13.07 -13.50 -1.86
N ASP A 20 -13.25 -13.13 -0.59
CA ASP A 20 -13.60 -11.75 -0.19
C ASP A 20 -12.44 -10.75 -0.32
N GLY A 21 -11.22 -11.25 -0.53
CA GLY A 21 -10.02 -10.43 -0.57
C GLY A 21 -8.75 -11.21 -0.84
N VAL A 22 -7.72 -10.46 -1.21
CA VAL A 22 -6.38 -10.96 -1.53
C VAL A 22 -5.30 -10.18 -0.80
N VAL A 23 -4.14 -10.82 -0.59
CA VAL A 23 -2.95 -10.20 -0.06
C VAL A 23 -1.81 -10.31 -1.07
N VAL A 24 -1.40 -9.17 -1.62
CA VAL A 24 -0.23 -9.02 -2.50
C VAL A 24 1.02 -9.16 -1.66
N SER A 25 1.80 -10.22 -1.89
CA SER A 25 2.80 -10.68 -0.92
C SER A 25 3.81 -11.62 -1.56
N ASN A 26 5.10 -11.40 -1.31
CA ASN A 26 6.17 -12.38 -1.59
C ASN A 26 6.64 -13.10 -0.31
N HIS A 27 5.80 -13.12 0.73
CA HIS A 27 6.08 -13.72 2.03
C HIS A 27 7.27 -13.08 2.76
N GLY A 28 7.48 -11.77 2.55
CA GLY A 28 8.60 -11.03 3.12
C GLY A 28 9.95 -11.42 2.52
N GLY A 29 9.96 -11.91 1.28
CA GLY A 29 11.15 -12.36 0.54
C GLY A 29 11.69 -13.71 1.02
N ARG A 30 10.80 -14.61 1.47
CA ARG A 30 11.21 -15.88 2.12
C ARG A 30 10.84 -17.15 1.35
N ASN A 31 9.97 -17.04 0.35
CA ASN A 31 9.48 -18.19 -0.40
C ASN A 31 10.25 -18.35 -1.71
N LEU A 32 9.86 -17.61 -2.76
CA LEU A 32 10.57 -17.61 -4.03
C LEU A 32 11.63 -16.50 -4.01
N ASP A 33 12.90 -16.90 -4.08
CA ASP A 33 14.00 -15.95 -4.23
C ASP A 33 13.91 -15.21 -5.57
N SER A 34 14.40 -13.96 -5.59
CA SER A 34 14.32 -13.07 -6.75
C SER A 34 12.90 -12.76 -7.28
N ALA A 35 11.86 -13.03 -6.48
CA ALA A 35 10.50 -12.60 -6.80
C ALA A 35 10.34 -11.07 -6.73
N ILE A 36 9.46 -10.54 -7.58
CA ILE A 36 9.13 -9.10 -7.63
C ILE A 36 8.67 -8.56 -6.27
N SER A 37 8.94 -7.28 -6.05
CA SER A 37 8.44 -6.58 -4.87
C SER A 37 6.91 -6.44 -4.93
N PRO A 38 6.16 -6.80 -3.87
CA PRO A 38 4.69 -6.69 -3.87
C PRO A 38 4.16 -5.29 -4.16
N ILE A 39 4.90 -4.23 -3.82
CA ILE A 39 4.46 -2.86 -4.10
C ILE A 39 4.55 -2.48 -5.58
N GLU A 40 5.41 -3.17 -6.35
CA GLU A 40 5.56 -2.93 -7.80
C GLU A 40 4.34 -3.45 -8.58
N VAL A 41 3.80 -4.61 -8.18
CA VAL A 41 2.63 -5.24 -8.84
C VAL A 41 1.29 -4.82 -8.23
N LEU A 42 1.31 -4.13 -7.08
CA LEU A 42 0.10 -3.71 -6.37
C LEU A 42 -0.89 -2.93 -7.25
N PRO A 43 -0.48 -1.92 -8.05
CA PRO A 43 -1.41 -1.15 -8.87
C PRO A 43 -2.17 -2.02 -9.87
N GLU A 44 -1.47 -2.93 -10.53
CA GLU A 44 -2.05 -3.84 -11.52
C GLU A 44 -3.05 -4.81 -10.88
N VAL A 45 -2.74 -5.32 -9.68
CA VAL A 45 -3.67 -6.17 -8.92
C VAL A 45 -4.92 -5.40 -8.53
N VAL A 46 -4.78 -4.17 -8.02
CA VAL A 46 -5.92 -3.30 -7.66
C VAL A 46 -6.79 -3.03 -8.88
N ASP A 47 -6.18 -2.66 -10.01
CA ASP A 47 -6.89 -2.32 -11.23
C ASP A 47 -7.64 -3.55 -11.81
N ALA A 48 -7.03 -4.74 -11.74
CA ALA A 48 -7.63 -5.98 -12.24
C ALA A 48 -8.84 -6.47 -11.43
N VAL A 49 -8.84 -6.28 -10.11
CA VAL A 49 -9.97 -6.71 -9.26
C VAL A 49 -11.02 -5.61 -9.07
N GLY A 50 -10.64 -4.35 -9.27
CA GLY A 50 -11.50 -3.19 -9.10
C GLY A 50 -12.09 -3.14 -7.69
N LYS A 51 -13.41 -2.96 -7.61
CA LYS A 51 -14.16 -2.90 -6.33
C LYS A 51 -14.71 -4.25 -5.87
N ARG A 52 -14.37 -5.36 -6.54
CA ARG A 52 -14.99 -6.66 -6.27
C ARG A 52 -14.59 -7.24 -4.92
N ILE A 53 -13.32 -7.07 -4.54
CA ILE A 53 -12.73 -7.72 -3.36
C ILE A 53 -11.73 -6.79 -2.66
N THR A 54 -11.44 -7.07 -1.40
CA THR A 54 -10.46 -6.30 -0.62
C THR A 54 -9.03 -6.64 -1.08
N VAL A 55 -8.21 -5.62 -1.30
CA VAL A 55 -6.77 -5.79 -1.62
C VAL A 55 -5.93 -5.31 -0.44
N ILE A 56 -5.15 -6.21 0.14
CA ILE A 56 -4.16 -5.94 1.19
C ILE A 56 -2.77 -6.16 0.60
N VAL A 57 -1.74 -5.49 1.12
CA VAL A 57 -0.33 -5.71 0.71
C VAL A 57 0.58 -5.91 1.92
N ASP A 58 1.65 -6.67 1.77
CA ASP A 58 2.68 -6.83 2.80
C ASP A 58 4.11 -6.85 2.19
N SER A 59 5.09 -7.29 2.97
CA SER A 59 6.49 -7.51 2.54
C SER A 59 7.31 -6.24 2.32
N GLY A 60 7.89 -5.72 3.41
CA GLY A 60 8.94 -4.70 3.34
C GLY A 60 8.60 -3.36 3.99
N PHE A 61 7.34 -3.15 4.37
CA PHE A 61 6.88 -1.91 5.03
C PHE A 61 7.56 -1.67 6.38
N ARG A 62 8.25 -0.54 6.52
CA ARG A 62 8.98 -0.16 7.76
C ARG A 62 8.69 1.26 8.22
N ARG A 63 8.11 2.10 7.36
CA ARG A 63 7.74 3.48 7.67
C ARG A 63 6.26 3.74 7.45
N GLY A 64 5.73 4.73 8.16
CA GLY A 64 4.39 5.24 7.90
C GLY A 64 4.23 5.78 6.47
N SER A 65 5.29 6.36 5.90
CA SER A 65 5.30 6.76 4.48
C SER A 65 5.15 5.58 3.52
N ASP A 66 5.64 4.40 3.87
CA ASP A 66 5.48 3.21 3.02
C ASP A 66 4.00 2.79 3.00
N VAL A 67 3.36 2.80 4.17
CA VAL A 67 1.93 2.51 4.32
C VAL A 67 1.10 3.50 3.50
N VAL A 68 1.36 4.81 3.65
CA VAL A 68 0.65 5.85 2.89
C VAL A 68 0.84 5.67 1.37
N LYS A 69 2.03 5.30 0.89
CA LYS A 69 2.24 5.00 -0.54
C LYS A 69 1.40 3.82 -1.02
N ALA A 70 1.33 2.73 -0.25
CA ALA A 70 0.50 1.59 -0.64
C ALA A 70 -1.00 1.92 -0.66
N LEU A 71 -1.48 2.69 0.31
CA LEU A 71 -2.86 3.17 0.33
C LEU A 71 -3.15 4.07 -0.89
N ALA A 72 -2.22 4.99 -1.20
CA ALA A 72 -2.31 5.84 -2.39
C ALA A 72 -2.28 5.05 -3.72
N LEU A 73 -1.60 3.89 -3.76
CA LEU A 73 -1.62 2.98 -4.92
C LEU A 73 -2.91 2.15 -5.03
N GLY A 74 -3.77 2.18 -3.99
CA GLY A 74 -5.09 1.56 -3.98
C GLY A 74 -5.22 0.32 -3.08
N ALA A 75 -4.23 0.02 -2.25
CA ALA A 75 -4.43 -0.98 -1.19
C ALA A 75 -5.47 -0.49 -0.17
N HIS A 76 -6.29 -1.40 0.33
CA HIS A 76 -7.25 -1.13 1.40
C HIS A 76 -6.59 -1.18 2.78
N ALA A 77 -5.53 -1.99 2.93
CA ALA A 77 -4.75 -2.11 4.16
C ALA A 77 -3.33 -2.63 3.87
N VAL A 78 -2.46 -2.50 4.88
CA VAL A 78 -1.09 -3.04 4.85
C VAL A 78 -0.88 -3.95 6.06
N PHE A 79 -0.34 -5.15 5.85
CA PHE A 79 0.10 -6.02 6.93
C PHE A 79 1.56 -5.78 7.32
N ILE A 80 1.81 -5.80 8.62
CA ILE A 80 3.12 -5.58 9.22
C ILE A 80 3.57 -6.87 9.91
N GLY A 81 4.66 -7.46 9.40
CA GLY A 81 5.27 -8.66 9.97
C GLY A 81 6.46 -8.33 10.89
N ARG A 82 7.66 -8.21 10.31
CA ARG A 82 8.92 -8.12 11.08
C ARG A 82 8.97 -6.99 12.12
N ALA A 83 8.36 -5.83 11.86
CA ALA A 83 8.44 -4.72 12.81
C ALA A 83 7.76 -5.06 14.16
N THR A 84 6.58 -5.71 14.13
CA THR A 84 5.91 -6.14 15.37
C THR A 84 6.68 -7.27 16.05
N LEU A 85 7.20 -8.23 15.27
CA LEU A 85 8.05 -9.31 15.80
C LEU A 85 9.32 -8.80 16.49
N TYR A 86 9.99 -7.80 15.90
CA TYR A 86 11.17 -7.18 16.51
C TYR A 86 10.80 -6.39 17.77
N GLY A 87 9.66 -5.71 17.76
CA GLY A 87 9.08 -5.12 18.97
C GLY A 87 8.90 -6.17 20.07
N THR A 88 8.27 -7.30 19.75
CA THR A 88 8.12 -8.43 20.69
C THR A 88 9.46 -8.93 21.22
N GLY A 89 10.45 -9.09 20.35
CA GLY A 89 11.79 -9.52 20.76
C GLY A 89 12.50 -8.52 21.69
N ALA A 90 12.24 -7.22 21.52
CA ALA A 90 12.88 -6.16 22.31
C ALA A 90 12.19 -5.89 23.67
N GLY A 91 10.89 -6.16 23.79
CA GLY A 91 10.14 -5.77 24.99
C GLY A 91 8.80 -6.47 25.18
N GLY A 92 8.63 -7.67 24.61
CA GLY A 92 7.37 -8.42 24.67
C GLY A 92 6.20 -7.62 24.08
N GLU A 93 5.04 -7.76 24.70
CA GLU A 93 3.81 -7.05 24.29
C GLU A 93 4.01 -5.53 24.20
N ALA A 94 4.68 -4.92 25.19
CA ALA A 94 4.93 -3.47 25.21
C ALA A 94 5.81 -3.03 24.03
N GLY A 95 6.79 -3.85 23.65
CA GLY A 95 7.63 -3.59 22.48
C GLY A 95 6.86 -3.73 21.16
N ALA A 96 5.99 -4.72 21.03
CA ALA A 96 5.10 -4.86 19.87
C ALA A 96 4.13 -3.67 19.75
N ALA A 97 3.49 -3.27 20.85
CA ALA A 97 2.60 -2.11 20.92
C ALA A 97 3.34 -0.82 20.54
N ARG A 98 4.57 -0.65 21.03
CA ARG A 98 5.43 0.49 20.64
C ARG A 98 5.75 0.50 19.15
N ALA A 99 6.08 -0.63 18.55
CA ALA A 99 6.34 -0.71 17.11
C ALA A 99 5.11 -0.32 16.27
N ILE A 100 3.91 -0.74 16.69
CA ILE A 100 2.64 -0.34 16.05
C ILE A 100 2.38 1.16 16.26
N GLY A 101 2.60 1.67 17.47
CA GLY A 101 2.44 3.09 17.81
C GLY A 101 3.31 4.00 16.95
N LEU A 102 4.59 3.65 16.77
CA LEU A 102 5.50 4.40 15.90
C LEU A 102 5.01 4.46 14.45
N LEU A 103 4.51 3.36 13.90
CA LEU A 103 3.95 3.35 12.55
C LEU A 103 2.71 4.24 12.45
N ARG A 104 1.83 4.24 13.46
CA ARG A 104 0.67 5.13 13.53
C ARG A 104 1.09 6.60 13.55
N GLU A 105 2.01 6.97 14.43
CA GLU A 105 2.53 8.34 14.53
C GLU A 105 3.18 8.82 13.22
N GLU A 106 3.93 7.94 12.55
CA GLU A 106 4.51 8.25 11.25
C GLU A 106 3.44 8.40 10.15
N ILE A 107 2.38 7.58 10.14
CA ILE A 107 1.24 7.72 9.21
C ILE A 107 0.56 9.08 9.44
N ASP A 108 0.21 9.41 10.67
CA ASP A 108 -0.46 10.66 11.02
C ASP A 108 0.37 11.88 10.59
N ARG A 109 1.70 11.82 10.80
CA ARG A 109 2.63 12.86 10.36
C ARG A 109 2.65 13.00 8.84
N VAL A 110 2.73 11.90 8.09
CA VAL A 110 2.74 11.94 6.62
C VAL A 110 1.42 12.48 6.09
N MET A 111 0.28 12.02 6.62
CA MET A 111 -1.04 12.52 6.24
C MET A 111 -1.18 14.03 6.45
N ALA A 112 -0.72 14.52 7.61
CA ALA A 112 -0.72 15.96 7.93
C ALA A 112 0.15 16.76 6.95
N LEU A 113 1.34 16.27 6.60
CA LEU A 113 2.24 16.94 5.65
C LEU A 113 1.72 16.94 4.21
N LEU A 114 0.93 15.92 3.82
CA LEU A 114 0.24 15.88 2.52
C LEU A 114 -1.06 16.70 2.51
N GLY A 115 -1.52 17.18 3.66
CA GLY A 115 -2.80 17.89 3.79
C GLY A 115 -4.02 16.97 3.66
N CYS A 116 -3.87 15.67 3.89
CA CYS A 116 -4.95 14.69 3.80
C CYS A 116 -5.60 14.48 5.18
N ARG A 117 -6.91 14.65 5.27
CA ARG A 117 -7.68 14.53 6.53
C ARG A 117 -8.13 13.10 6.81
N SER A 118 -8.14 12.25 5.79
CA SER A 118 -8.50 10.84 5.90
C SER A 118 -7.77 10.03 4.84
N VAL A 119 -7.55 8.74 5.10
CA VAL A 119 -6.93 7.83 4.12
C VAL A 119 -7.74 7.71 2.82
N ALA A 120 -9.04 8.02 2.85
CA ALA A 120 -9.89 8.04 1.66
C ALA A 120 -9.56 9.21 0.70
N GLU A 121 -8.82 10.23 1.15
CA GLU A 121 -8.34 11.31 0.29
C GLU A 121 -7.04 10.93 -0.45
N LEU A 122 -6.35 9.85 -0.02
CA LEU A 122 -5.16 9.37 -0.69
C LEU A 122 -5.50 8.78 -2.05
N ASN A 123 -4.68 9.12 -3.03
CA ASN A 123 -4.76 8.60 -4.38
C ASN A 123 -3.38 8.72 -5.04
N ARG A 124 -3.31 8.27 -6.30
CA ARG A 124 -2.08 8.19 -7.07
C ARG A 124 -1.44 9.57 -7.37
N ASP A 125 -2.17 10.69 -7.26
CA ASP A 125 -1.64 12.04 -7.50
C ASP A 125 -0.60 12.50 -6.46
N TYR A 126 -0.59 11.86 -5.28
CA TYR A 126 0.40 12.11 -4.23
C TYR A 126 1.74 11.41 -4.50
N LEU A 127 1.85 10.64 -5.58
CA LEU A 127 3.01 9.82 -5.88
C LEU A 127 3.72 10.35 -7.13
N ALA A 128 4.98 10.75 -6.96
CA ALA A 128 5.89 10.97 -8.06
C ALA A 128 6.72 9.70 -8.23
N VAL A 129 6.57 9.06 -9.38
CA VAL A 129 7.06 7.70 -9.57
C VAL A 129 8.03 7.64 -10.74
N PRO A 130 9.34 7.41 -10.51
CA PRO A 130 10.34 7.54 -11.56
C PRO A 130 10.44 6.25 -12.41
N GLY A 131 9.55 6.08 -13.40
CA GLY A 131 9.62 4.98 -14.38
C GLY A 131 9.51 3.55 -13.79
N PRO A 132 9.50 2.51 -14.63
CA PRO A 132 8.58 1.35 -14.53
C PRO A 132 8.03 0.94 -13.17
N LEU A 133 6.82 1.32 -12.77
CA LEU A 133 6.27 2.69 -12.73
C LEU A 133 6.26 3.45 -14.09
N ARG A 134 6.06 2.73 -15.20
CA ARG A 134 6.38 3.05 -16.63
C ARG A 134 5.02 3.10 -17.26
N ASP A 135 4.54 4.28 -17.57
CA ASP A 135 3.23 4.50 -18.22
C ASP A 135 2.05 4.52 -17.23
N PHE A 136 2.25 5.26 -16.14
CA PHE A 136 1.14 5.84 -15.39
C PHE A 136 0.47 6.92 -16.26
N ALA A 137 -0.64 6.61 -16.93
CA ALA A 137 -1.50 7.64 -17.52
C ALA A 137 -2.48 8.12 -16.45
N PRO A 138 -2.38 9.38 -15.96
CA PRO A 138 -3.40 9.90 -15.06
C PRO A 138 -4.72 10.04 -15.84
N ASP A 139 -5.81 9.52 -15.27
CA ASP A 139 -7.15 9.93 -15.67
C ASP A 139 -7.29 11.42 -15.34
N ASN A 140 -7.27 12.26 -16.39
CA ASN A 140 -7.35 13.70 -16.26
C ASN A 140 -8.80 14.21 -16.07
N SER A 141 -9.76 13.34 -15.77
CA SER A 141 -11.18 13.72 -15.61
C SER A 141 -11.53 14.32 -14.25
N THR A 142 -10.63 14.25 -13.24
CA THR A 142 -10.92 14.73 -11.87
C THR A 142 -9.83 15.58 -11.22
N ALA A 143 -8.80 16.01 -11.96
CA ALA A 143 -7.73 16.84 -11.41
C ALA A 143 -8.30 18.14 -10.79
N LYS A 144 -8.09 18.31 -9.47
CA LYS A 144 -8.40 19.57 -8.79
C LYS A 144 -7.65 20.72 -9.47
N PRO A 145 -8.30 21.87 -9.74
CA PRO A 145 -7.64 22.99 -10.38
C PRO A 145 -6.45 23.45 -9.54
N ARG A 146 -5.25 23.44 -10.13
CA ARG A 146 -4.06 24.04 -9.53
C ARG A 146 -4.33 25.52 -9.34
N LEU A 147 -4.31 25.98 -8.08
CA LEU A 147 -4.34 27.40 -7.75
C LEU A 147 -3.18 28.08 -8.48
N ARG A 148 -3.50 28.97 -9.44
CA ARG A 148 -2.49 29.84 -10.03
C ARG A 148 -1.97 30.75 -8.91
N ALA A 149 -0.67 30.73 -8.70
CA ALA A 149 -0.02 31.76 -7.90
C ALA A 149 -0.40 33.12 -8.51
N ALA A 150 -1.00 33.98 -7.71
CA ALA A 150 -1.20 35.38 -8.08
C ALA A 150 0.19 36.00 -8.22
N GLU A 151 0.49 36.48 -9.43
CA GLU A 151 1.63 37.36 -9.67
C GLU A 151 1.41 38.64 -8.85
N ILE A 152 2.39 38.97 -8.01
CA ILE A 152 2.62 40.29 -7.42
C ILE A 152 3.83 40.87 -8.14
#